data_AF-E8WRX6-F1
#
_entry.id   AF-E8WRX6-F1
#
_cell.length_a   1.000
_cell.length_b   1.000
_cell.length_c   1.000
_cell.angle_alpha   90.00
_cell.angle_beta   90.00
_cell.angle_gamma   90.00
#
_symmetry.space_group_name_H-M   'P 1'
#
loop_
_entity.id
_entity.type
_entity.pdbx_description
1 polymer ?
#
loop_
_entity_poly.entity_id
_entity_poly.type
_entity_poly.pdbx_seq_one_letter_code
_entity_poly.pdbx_strand_id
1 'polypeptide(L)'
;METVLNAAALMVLATVVNIPLGYQRQSYPKFSFGWYFYVHISIPAIIYFRIKTGLGWGFIPFSIASAVLGQIIGGRMYRKRHPVDEQ
;
A
#
# COMPACT_ATOMS: atom_id res chain seq x y z
N MET A 1 -23.59 -9.24 -4.70
CA MET A 1 -23.30 -7.99 -3.96
C MET A 1 -22.11 -8.15 -3.01
N GLU A 2 -22.03 -9.25 -2.25
CA GLU A 2 -20.92 -9.50 -1.31
C GLU A 2 -19.52 -9.41 -1.94
N THR A 3 -19.31 -9.96 -3.15
CA THR A 3 -18.01 -9.89 -3.83
C THR A 3 -17.56 -8.45 -4.10
N VAL A 4 -18.48 -7.60 -4.55
CA VAL A 4 -18.19 -6.19 -4.83
C VAL A 4 -17.88 -5.45 -3.53
N LEU A 5 -18.63 -5.72 -2.47
CA LEU A 5 -18.38 -5.15 -1.15
C LEU A 5 -17.01 -5.58 -0.58
N ASN A 6 -16.68 -6.87 -0.68
CA ASN A 6 -15.39 -7.41 -0.24
C ASN A 6 -14.22 -6.84 -1.04
N ALA A 7 -14.39 -6.68 -2.36
CA ALA A 7 -13.39 -6.05 -3.22
C ALA A 7 -13.20 -4.57 -2.86
N ALA A 8 -14.29 -3.82 -2.66
CA ALA A 8 -14.25 -2.43 -2.25
C ALA A 8 -13.57 -2.26 -0.88
N ALA A 9 -13.93 -3.10 0.10
CA ALA A 9 -13.31 -3.12 1.42
C ALA A 9 -11.81 -3.41 1.32
N LEU A 10 -11.39 -4.38 0.49
CA LEU A 10 -9.98 -4.69 0.26
C LEU A 10 -9.23 -3.49 -0.35
N MET A 11 -9.80 -2.84 -1.37
CA MET A 11 -9.16 -1.70 -2.05
C MET A 11 -9.00 -0.50 -1.11
N VAL A 12 -10.04 -0.20 -0.32
CA VAL A 12 -10.00 0.87 0.69
C VAL A 12 -8.96 0.53 1.76
N LEU A 13 -9.01 -0.69 2.32
CA LEU A 13 -8.05 -1.13 3.34
C LEU A 13 -6.62 -1.10 2.81
N ALA A 14 -6.38 -1.62 1.60
CA ALA A 14 -5.07 -1.60 0.96
C ALA A 14 -4.56 -0.16 0.79
N THR A 15 -5.41 0.76 0.35
CA THR A 15 -5.02 2.17 0.18
C THR A 15 -4.70 2.82 1.53
N VAL A 16 -5.61 2.70 2.51
CA VAL A 16 -5.48 3.32 3.83
C VAL A 16 -4.26 2.80 4.57
N VAL A 17 -4.00 1.49 4.54
CA VAL A 17 -2.82 0.89 5.18
C VAL A 17 -1.54 1.27 4.44
N ASN A 18 -1.55 1.36 3.10
CA ASN A 18 -0.35 1.73 2.35
C ASN A 18 0.01 3.22 2.42
N ILE A 19 -0.89 4.12 2.85
CA ILE A 19 -0.56 5.54 3.10
C ILE A 19 0.53 5.71 4.18
N PRO A 20 0.34 5.25 5.44
CA PRO A 20 1.38 5.36 6.45
C PRO A 20 2.61 4.54 6.10
N LEU A 21 2.47 3.36 5.50
CA LEU A 21 3.63 2.57 5.04
C LEU A 21 4.45 3.30 3.97
N GLY A 22 3.78 3.95 3.01
CA GLY A 22 4.41 4.77 1.98
C GLY A 22 5.13 5.99 2.53
N TYR A 23 4.60 6.58 3.60
CA TYR A 23 5.25 7.66 4.33
C TYR A 23 6.51 7.16 5.04
N GLN A 24 6.38 6.10 5.86
CA GLN A 24 7.51 5.53 6.61
C GLN A 24 8.62 5.02 5.71
N ARG A 25 8.27 4.44 4.55
CA ARG A 25 9.26 4.00 3.55
C ARG A 25 10.22 5.10 3.12
N GLN A 26 9.79 6.36 3.07
CA GLN A 26 10.67 7.48 2.67
C GLN A 26 11.69 7.87 3.74
N SER A 27 11.46 7.47 5.01
CA SER A 27 12.42 7.68 6.10
C SER A 27 13.61 6.72 6.04
N TYR A 28 13.56 5.70 5.17
CA TYR A 28 14.64 4.73 4.99
C TYR A 28 15.33 4.90 3.63
N PRO A 29 16.65 4.65 3.54
CA PRO A 29 17.35 4.64 2.26
C PRO A 29 16.72 3.65 1.29
N LYS A 30 16.63 4.02 0.01
CA LYS A 30 16.17 3.11 -1.04
C LYS A 30 17.03 1.84 -1.03
N PHE A 31 16.40 0.67 -1.21
CA PHE A 31 17.05 -0.64 -1.15
C PHE A 31 17.63 -1.07 0.22
N SER A 32 17.32 -0.34 1.30
CA SER A 32 17.59 -0.85 2.65
C SER A 32 16.58 -1.93 3.06
N PHE A 33 16.93 -2.70 4.09
CA PHE A 33 16.02 -3.69 4.69
C PHE A 33 14.70 -3.06 5.14
N GLY A 34 14.75 -1.89 5.79
CA GLY A 34 13.55 -1.15 6.21
C GLY A 34 12.69 -0.75 5.01
N TRP A 35 13.30 -0.22 3.95
CA TRP A 35 12.57 0.12 2.72
C TRP A 35 11.86 -1.11 2.12
N TYR A 36 12.56 -2.25 2.05
CA TYR A 36 11.98 -3.49 1.55
C TYR A 36 10.81 -3.96 2.42
N PHE A 37 10.97 -3.91 3.74
CA PHE A 37 9.94 -4.29 4.70
C PHE A 37 8.65 -3.49 4.54
N TYR A 38 8.73 -2.15 4.48
CA TYR A 38 7.54 -1.30 4.32
C TYR A 38 6.85 -1.46 2.96
N VAL A 39 7.59 -1.84 1.92
CA VAL A 39 7.00 -2.17 0.62
C VAL A 39 6.27 -3.50 0.65
N HIS A 40 6.85 -4.52 1.29
CA HIS A 40 6.35 -5.89 1.20
C HIS A 40 5.36 -6.26 2.30
N ILE A 41 5.36 -5.61 3.47
CA ILE A 41 4.48 -5.99 4.59
C ILE A 41 2.99 -5.92 4.24
N SER A 42 2.60 -5.05 3.30
CA SER A 42 1.20 -4.99 2.83
C SER A 42 0.81 -6.15 1.93
N ILE A 43 1.76 -6.82 1.27
CA ILE A 43 1.50 -7.94 0.34
C ILE A 43 0.93 -9.16 1.09
N PRO A 44 1.54 -9.70 2.16
CA PRO A 44 0.95 -10.78 2.94
C PRO A 44 -0.44 -10.45 3.49
N ALA A 45 -0.65 -9.20 3.94
CA ALA A 45 -1.94 -8.76 4.47
C ALA A 45 -3.03 -8.78 3.38
N ILE A 46 -2.72 -8.30 2.17
CA ILE A 46 -3.64 -8.34 1.02
C ILE A 46 -3.93 -9.78 0.60
N ILE A 47 -2.91 -10.65 0.54
CA ILE A 47 -3.09 -12.06 0.19
C ILE A 47 -3.99 -12.76 1.21
N TYR A 48 -3.74 -12.56 2.50
CA TYR A 48 -4.55 -13.14 3.58
C TYR A 48 -6.02 -12.73 3.46
N PHE A 49 -6.29 -11.44 3.24
CA PHE A 49 -7.66 -10.95 3.08
C PHE A 49 -8.34 -11.52 1.84
N ARG A 50 -7.61 -11.65 0.72
CA ARG A 50 -8.14 -12.24 -0.53
C ARG A 50 -8.49 -13.71 -0.36
N ILE A 51 -7.65 -14.50 0.31
CA ILE A 51 -7.93 -15.92 0.58
C ILE A 51 -9.17 -16.05 1.47
N LYS A 52 -9.27 -15.24 2.53
CA LYS A 52 -10.41 -15.26 3.45
C LYS A 52 -11.73 -14.89 2.78
N THR A 53 -11.71 -13.96 1.82
CA THR A 53 -12.91 -13.46 1.13
C THR A 53 -13.22 -14.18 -0.18
N GLY A 54 -12.39 -15.15 -0.59
CA GLY A 54 -12.55 -15.89 -1.84
C GLY A 54 -12.48 -15.01 -3.09
N LEU A 55 -11.77 -13.87 -3.03
CA LEU A 55 -11.70 -12.94 -4.16
C LEU A 55 -10.94 -13.56 -5.34
N GLY A 56 -11.62 -13.69 -6.48
CA GLY A 56 -11.07 -14.25 -7.71
C GLY A 56 -9.87 -13.45 -8.25
N TRP A 57 -9.05 -14.11 -9.07
CA TRP A 57 -7.79 -13.59 -9.62
C TRP A 57 -7.91 -12.25 -10.36
N GLY A 58 -9.08 -11.95 -10.92
CA GLY A 58 -9.36 -10.66 -11.56
C GLY A 58 -9.24 -9.43 -10.64
N PHE A 59 -9.30 -9.61 -9.32
CA PHE A 59 -9.16 -8.53 -8.35
C PHE A 59 -7.70 -8.25 -7.94
N ILE A 60 -6.74 -9.08 -8.36
CA ILE A 60 -5.31 -8.88 -8.05
C ILE A 60 -4.80 -7.52 -8.56
N PRO A 61 -5.00 -7.16 -9.85
CA PRO A 61 -4.48 -5.91 -10.38
C PRO A 61 -5.03 -4.69 -9.64
N PHE A 62 -6.32 -4.72 -9.29
CA PHE A 62 -6.97 -3.65 -8.52
C PHE A 62 -6.40 -3.53 -7.10
N SER A 63 -6.20 -4.67 -6.42
CA SER A 63 -5.63 -4.69 -5.06
C SER A 63 -4.20 -4.11 -5.04
N ILE A 64 -3.39 -4.46 -6.04
CA ILE A 64 -2.03 -3.94 -6.22
C ILE A 64 -2.08 -2.45 -6.55
N ALA A 65 -2.94 -2.04 -7.48
CA ALA A 65 -3.09 -0.63 -7.85
C ALA A 65 -3.46 0.23 -6.63
N SER A 66 -4.41 -0.22 -5.80
CA SER A 66 -4.78 0.44 -4.55
C SER A 66 -3.61 0.54 -3.56
N ALA A 67 -2.84 -0.54 -3.40
CA ALA A 67 -1.66 -0.54 -2.53
C ALA A 67 -0.59 0.46 -3.02
N VAL A 68 -0.31 0.47 -4.32
CA VAL A 68 0.65 1.39 -4.94
C VAL A 68 0.18 2.84 -4.81
N LEU A 69 -1.11 3.11 -5.04
CA LEU A 69 -1.70 4.44 -4.84
C LEU A 69 -1.51 4.93 -3.41
N GLY A 70 -1.78 4.07 -2.41
CA GLY A 70 -1.53 4.39 -1.00
C GLY A 70 -0.06 4.74 -0.75
N GLN A 71 0.88 3.94 -1.28
CA GLN A 71 2.31 4.22 -1.11
C GLN A 71 2.75 5.53 -1.76
N ILE A 72 2.21 5.87 -2.93
CA ILE A 72 2.51 7.13 -3.62
C ILE A 72 1.97 8.31 -2.81
N ILE A 73 0.74 8.23 -2.30
CA ILE A 73 0.13 9.27 -1.48
C ILE A 73 0.97 9.50 -0.22
N GLY A 74 1.30 8.42 0.51
CA GLY A 74 2.16 8.48 1.69
C GLY A 74 3.54 9.08 1.41
N GLY A 75 4.17 8.65 0.31
CA GLY A 75 5.47 9.16 -0.10
C GLY A 75 5.45 10.64 -0.50
N ARG A 76 4.37 11.11 -1.15
CA ARG A 76 4.17 12.52 -1.46
C ARG A 76 3.95 13.35 -0.20
N MET A 77 3.20 12.83 0.78
CA MET A 77 3.02 13.50 2.08
C MET A 77 4.34 13.68 2.82
N TYR A 78 5.22 12.67 2.78
CA TYR A 78 6.56 12.78 3.36
C TYR A 78 7.38 13.88 2.69
N ARG A 79 7.45 13.89 1.35
CA ARG A 79 8.20 14.90 0.60
C ARG A 79 7.68 16.32 0.81
N LYS A 80 6.37 16.51 1.01
CA LYS A 80 5.80 17.81 1.35
C LYS A 80 6.23 18.30 2.75
N ARG A 81 6.43 17.38 3.70
CA ARG A 81 6.83 17.70 5.09
C ARG A 81 8.34 17.80 5.28
N HIS A 82 9.10 17.11 4.43
CA HIS A 82 10.55 17.19 4.36
C HIS A 82 10.92 17.69 2.96
N PRO A 83 10.69 19.00 2.67
CA PRO A 83 11.25 19.59 1.47
C PRO A 83 12.74 19.29 1.46
N VAL A 84 13.24 18.78 0.34
CA VAL A 84 14.68 18.69 0.12
C VAL A 84 15.14 20.13 0.14
N ASP A 85 15.87 20.52 1.19
CA ASP A 85 16.57 21.80 1.18
C ASP A 85 17.42 21.81 -0.11
N GLU A 86 17.04 22.68 -1.05
CA GLU A 86 17.95 23.13 -2.11
C GLU A 86 19.11 23.83 -1.39
N GLN A 87 20.16 23.06 -1.07
CA GLN A 87 21.51 23.54 -0.82
C GLN A 87 22.38 23.19 -2.02
#